data_AF-A0A8J9S8M2-F1
#
_entry.id   AF-A0A8J9S8M2-F1
#
_cell.length_a   1.000
_cell.length_b   1.000
_cell.length_c   1.000
_cell.angle_alpha   90.00
_cell.angle_beta   90.00
_cell.angle_gamma   90.00
#
_symmetry.space_group_name_H-M   'P 1'
#
loop_
_entity.id
_entity.type
_entity.pdbx_description
1 polymer ?
#
loop_
_entity_poly.entity_id
_entity_poly.type
_entity_poly.pdbx_seq_one_letter_code
_entity_poly.pdbx_strand_id
1 'polypeptide(L)'
;MARNMLTENEKTTIRARATETLIALELDASRDPQASSWLNKALPASRSERCQYFDTAGFLHNPAFATDSECAAMKEQMRDLVESWDPSQALDSFGTDDKQNTKRGDYFLESADQVHHFVEPDSLDEDGLRLKPENQSDKLTALNKSGHALHLMPGAFHDYCISEKVRSLVTEMEWKDPVVPQSMYIFKQARTGGVVNSHQDSTFLFTTPRQSCLGLWLALDDATLDNGCLWVRPKSHNEATRRQYKRNTKYFGL
;
A
#
# COMPACT_ATOMS: atom_id res chain seq x y z
N MET A 1 11.76 -21.04 9.94
CA MET A 1 10.54 -21.82 10.25
C MET A 1 9.68 -21.87 9.00
N ALA A 2 9.28 -23.05 8.53
CA ALA A 2 8.31 -23.15 7.45
C ALA A 2 7.00 -22.50 7.92
N ARG A 3 6.58 -21.40 7.30
CA ARG A 3 5.24 -20.85 7.53
C ARG A 3 4.26 -21.90 7.02
N ASN A 4 3.37 -22.38 7.89
CA ASN A 4 2.35 -23.35 7.50
C ASN A 4 1.50 -22.73 6.38
N MET A 5 1.62 -23.28 5.17
CA MET A 5 0.77 -22.90 4.06
C MET A 5 -0.67 -23.34 4.37
N LEU A 6 -1.64 -22.50 4.01
CA LEU A 6 -3.05 -22.85 4.12
C LEU A 6 -3.33 -24.09 3.26
N THR A 7 -4.09 -25.03 3.80
CA THR A 7 -4.64 -26.15 3.05
C THR A 7 -5.71 -25.68 2.07
N GLU A 8 -5.97 -26.44 1.00
CA GLU A 8 -7.04 -26.09 0.06
C GLU A 8 -8.43 -26.00 0.71
N ASN A 9 -8.67 -26.79 1.76
CA ASN A 9 -9.92 -26.72 2.53
C ASN A 9 -10.03 -25.41 3.32
N GLU A 10 -8.94 -24.95 3.95
CA GLU A 10 -8.90 -23.64 4.62
C GLU A 10 -9.08 -22.50 3.62
N LYS A 11 -8.41 -22.55 2.47
CA LYS A 11 -8.57 -21.55 1.39
C LYS A 11 -10.01 -21.49 0.89
N THR A 12 -10.64 -22.64 0.67
CA THR A 12 -12.04 -22.73 0.26
C THR A 12 -12.97 -22.10 1.30
N THR A 13 -12.74 -22.40 2.59
CA THR A 13 -13.50 -21.82 3.70
C THR A 13 -13.34 -20.30 3.77
N ILE A 14 -12.11 -19.79 3.60
CA ILE A 14 -11.82 -18.35 3.58
C ILE A 14 -12.54 -17.66 2.43
N ARG A 15 -12.47 -18.23 1.21
CA ARG A 15 -13.15 -17.70 0.03
C ARG A 15 -14.66 -17.64 0.23
N ALA A 16 -15.27 -18.72 0.75
CA ALA A 16 -16.70 -18.76 1.03
C ALA A 16 -17.13 -17.65 2.02
N ARG A 17 -16.40 -17.50 3.14
CA ARG A 17 -16.66 -16.43 4.13
C ARG A 17 -16.47 -15.03 3.56
N ALA A 18 -15.46 -14.84 2.72
CA ALA A 18 -15.24 -13.56 2.05
C ALA A 18 -16.43 -13.22 1.13
N THR A 19 -16.91 -14.18 0.32
CA THR A 19 -18.09 -14.00 -0.53
C THR A 19 -19.33 -13.65 0.29
N GLU A 20 -19.63 -14.40 1.35
CA GLU A 20 -20.76 -14.11 2.24
C GLU A 20 -20.66 -12.71 2.85
N THR A 21 -19.46 -12.29 3.25
CA THR A 21 -19.20 -10.96 3.82
C THR A 21 -19.42 -9.86 2.78
N LEU A 22 -18.94 -10.05 1.54
CA LEU A 22 -19.12 -9.07 0.47
C LEU A 22 -20.60 -8.87 0.12
N ILE A 23 -21.37 -9.97 -0.01
CA ILE A 23 -22.82 -9.92 -0.24
C ILE A 23 -23.53 -9.17 0.89
N ALA A 24 -23.16 -9.44 2.15
CA ALA A 24 -23.74 -8.75 3.30
C ALA A 24 -23.43 -7.23 3.27
N LEU A 25 -22.23 -6.83 2.85
CA LEU A 25 -21.85 -5.42 2.72
C LEU A 25 -22.59 -4.70 1.58
N GLU A 26 -22.82 -5.37 0.46
CA GLU A 26 -23.64 -4.83 -0.65
C GLU A 26 -25.09 -4.63 -0.22
N LEU A 27 -25.67 -5.60 0.49
CA LEU A 27 -27.01 -5.47 1.06
C LEU A 27 -27.10 -4.34 2.08
N ASP A 28 -26.08 -4.16 2.92
CA ASP A 28 -26.04 -3.05 3.88
C ASP A 28 -25.93 -1.68 3.17
N ALA A 29 -25.08 -1.57 2.14
CA ALA A 29 -24.91 -0.33 1.38
C ALA A 29 -26.20 0.09 0.67
N SER A 30 -26.95 -0.87 0.12
CA SER A 30 -28.23 -0.59 -0.57
C SER A 30 -29.38 -0.18 0.37
N ARG A 31 -29.28 -0.47 1.67
CA ARG A 31 -30.32 -0.12 2.66
C ARG A 31 -30.27 1.33 3.12
N ASP A 32 -29.11 1.97 3.05
CA ASP A 32 -28.93 3.38 3.40
C ASP A 32 -28.27 4.15 2.25
N PRO A 33 -29.04 4.48 1.19
CA PRO A 33 -28.52 5.25 0.06
C PRO A 33 -28.13 6.69 0.44
N GLN A 34 -28.43 7.12 1.68
CA GLN A 34 -28.06 8.42 2.23
C GLN A 34 -26.87 8.36 3.20
N ALA A 35 -26.19 7.21 3.31
CA ALA A 35 -24.98 7.10 4.11
C ALA A 35 -24.01 8.23 3.72
N SER A 36 -23.67 9.06 4.70
CA SER A 36 -22.84 10.24 4.47
C SER A 36 -21.37 9.85 4.48
N SER A 37 -20.58 10.38 3.54
CA SER A 37 -19.13 10.24 3.57
C SER A 37 -18.55 10.68 4.90
N TRP A 38 -17.63 9.88 5.44
CA TRP A 38 -16.90 10.23 6.66
C TRP A 38 -16.04 11.48 6.46
N LEU A 39 -15.72 11.83 5.21
CA LEU A 39 -15.06 13.08 4.87
C LEU A 39 -16.02 14.27 4.98
N ASN A 40 -17.20 14.16 4.39
CA ASN A 40 -18.11 15.29 4.27
C ASN A 40 -19.58 14.85 4.47
N LYS A 41 -20.16 15.36 5.56
CA LYS A 41 -21.54 15.03 5.97
C LYS A 41 -22.62 15.77 5.16
N ALA A 42 -22.23 16.66 4.26
CA ALA A 42 -23.12 17.56 3.53
C ALA A 42 -23.17 17.30 2.01
N LEU A 43 -22.84 16.08 1.56
CA LEU A 43 -22.72 15.71 0.15
C LEU A 43 -24.08 15.38 -0.51
N PRO A 44 -24.18 15.48 -1.86
CA PRO A 44 -25.45 15.54 -2.59
C PRO A 44 -26.26 14.22 -2.60
N ALA A 45 -27.54 14.34 -2.97
CA ALA A 45 -28.56 13.29 -2.88
C ALA A 45 -28.41 12.10 -3.86
N SER A 46 -27.46 12.10 -4.80
CA SER A 46 -27.26 10.98 -5.74
C SER A 46 -25.78 10.58 -5.84
N ARG A 47 -25.41 9.53 -5.10
CA ARG A 47 -24.07 8.92 -5.09
C ARG A 47 -24.11 7.61 -5.86
N SER A 48 -23.02 7.22 -6.53
CA SER A 48 -22.96 5.92 -7.21
C SER A 48 -23.06 4.77 -6.19
N GLU A 49 -23.58 3.62 -6.61
CA GLU A 49 -23.62 2.41 -5.77
C GLU A 49 -22.22 2.02 -5.27
N ARG A 50 -21.21 2.22 -6.13
CA ARG A 50 -19.81 1.97 -5.82
C ARG A 50 -19.28 2.89 -4.70
N CYS A 51 -19.66 4.17 -4.73
CA CYS A 51 -19.32 5.13 -3.70
C CYS A 51 -20.04 4.83 -2.37
N GLN A 52 -21.33 4.47 -2.43
CA GLN A 52 -22.11 4.04 -1.25
C GLN A 52 -21.54 2.77 -0.60
N TYR A 53 -21.11 1.81 -1.42
CA TYR A 53 -20.42 0.61 -0.94
C TYR A 53 -19.11 0.97 -0.24
N PHE A 54 -18.26 1.79 -0.88
CA PHE A 54 -16.98 2.21 -0.30
C PHE A 54 -17.17 2.88 1.06
N ASP A 55 -18.18 3.75 1.19
CA ASP A 55 -18.54 4.41 2.43
C ASP A 55 -18.97 3.45 3.53
N THR A 56 -19.77 2.45 3.16
CA THR A 56 -20.29 1.45 4.08
C THR A 56 -19.20 0.49 4.53
N ALA A 57 -18.39 -0.02 3.59
CA ALA A 57 -17.42 -1.08 3.81
C ALA A 57 -16.04 -0.59 4.30
N GLY A 58 -15.66 0.63 3.92
CA GLY A 58 -14.33 1.21 4.18
C GLY A 58 -13.25 0.80 3.18
N PHE A 59 -13.62 0.05 2.15
CA PHE A 59 -12.76 -0.38 1.05
C PHE A 59 -13.59 -0.64 -0.20
N LEU A 60 -12.93 -0.72 -1.35
CA LEU A 60 -13.55 -1.05 -2.63
C LEU A 60 -12.61 -1.96 -3.42
N HIS A 61 -13.14 -3.09 -3.89
CA HIS A 61 -12.44 -3.94 -4.86
C HIS A 61 -12.89 -3.57 -6.27
N ASN A 62 -11.96 -3.07 -7.10
CA ASN A 62 -12.24 -2.61 -8.46
C ASN A 62 -11.41 -3.44 -9.45
N PRO A 63 -11.93 -4.58 -9.94
CA PRO A 63 -11.18 -5.50 -10.80
C PRO A 63 -10.89 -4.88 -12.16
N ALA A 64 -9.79 -5.31 -12.81
CA ALA A 64 -9.39 -4.86 -14.14
C ALA A 64 -9.26 -3.33 -14.29
N PHE A 65 -8.89 -2.62 -13.21
CA PHE A 65 -8.75 -1.16 -13.23
C PHE A 65 -7.52 -0.69 -14.03
N ALA A 66 -6.44 -1.49 -14.04
CA ALA A 66 -5.32 -1.31 -14.95
C ALA A 66 -5.31 -2.43 -15.99
N THR A 67 -4.88 -2.07 -17.19
CA THR A 67 -4.65 -3.01 -18.30
C THR A 67 -3.36 -3.79 -18.08
N ASP A 68 -3.26 -4.96 -18.71
CA ASP A 68 -2.04 -5.77 -18.65
C ASP A 68 -0.81 -5.01 -19.16
N SER A 69 -0.98 -4.13 -20.16
CA SER A 69 0.11 -3.30 -20.67
C SER A 69 0.57 -2.23 -19.68
N GLU A 70 -0.36 -1.61 -18.92
CA GLU A 70 0.01 -0.68 -17.85
C GLU A 70 0.75 -1.40 -16.73
N CYS A 71 0.27 -2.57 -16.32
CA CYS A 71 0.94 -3.41 -15.33
C CYS A 71 2.33 -3.84 -15.80
N ALA A 72 2.48 -4.25 -17.06
CA ALA A 72 3.77 -4.62 -17.64
C ALA A 72 4.74 -3.44 -17.69
N ALA A 73 4.27 -2.26 -18.11
CA ALA A 73 5.09 -1.04 -18.18
C ALA A 73 5.58 -0.59 -16.79
N MET A 74 4.73 -0.64 -15.75
CA MET A 74 5.16 -0.35 -14.38
C MET A 74 6.20 -1.36 -13.87
N LYS A 75 6.00 -2.65 -14.16
CA LYS A 75 6.97 -3.70 -13.80
C LYS A 75 8.30 -3.53 -14.55
N GLU A 76 8.27 -3.10 -15.80
CA GLU A 76 9.46 -2.79 -16.60
C GLU A 76 10.21 -1.58 -16.05
N GLN A 77 9.53 -0.46 -15.85
CA GLN A 77 10.15 0.72 -15.25
C GLN A 77 10.78 0.40 -13.88
N MET A 78 10.15 -0.43 -13.05
CA MET A 78 10.74 -0.86 -11.78
C MET A 78 12.00 -1.71 -11.97
N ARG A 79 12.05 -2.60 -12.97
CA ARG A 79 13.27 -3.36 -13.28
C ARG A 79 14.41 -2.42 -13.65
N ASP A 80 14.16 -1.44 -14.49
CA ASP A 80 15.17 -0.47 -14.92
C ASP A 80 15.70 0.37 -13.74
N LEU A 81 14.81 0.83 -12.86
CA LEU A 81 15.18 1.54 -11.64
C LEU A 81 16.10 0.69 -10.77
N VAL A 82 15.73 -0.57 -10.53
CA VAL A 82 16.51 -1.50 -9.71
C VAL A 82 17.83 -1.88 -10.37
N GLU A 83 17.89 -2.02 -11.69
CA GLU A 83 19.13 -2.27 -12.43
C GLU A 83 20.11 -1.09 -12.29
N SER A 84 19.60 0.14 -12.35
CA SER A 84 20.41 1.36 -12.20
C SER A 84 20.84 1.67 -10.76
N TRP A 85 20.18 1.08 -9.76
CA TRP A 85 20.45 1.35 -8.35
C TRP A 85 21.81 0.80 -7.87
N ASP A 86 22.61 1.63 -7.20
CA ASP A 86 23.85 1.24 -6.55
C ASP A 86 23.64 1.03 -5.03
N PRO A 87 23.57 -0.23 -4.54
CA PRO A 87 23.40 -0.52 -3.12
C PRO A 87 24.62 -0.17 -2.25
N SER A 88 25.77 0.23 -2.83
CA SER A 88 26.95 0.59 -2.03
C SER A 88 26.90 2.00 -1.44
N GLN A 89 26.02 2.87 -1.95
CA GLN A 89 25.94 4.28 -1.54
C GLN A 89 25.17 4.46 -0.23
N ALA A 90 24.06 3.75 -0.07
CA ALA A 90 23.29 3.68 1.16
C ALA A 90 22.30 2.49 1.10
N LEU A 91 22.18 1.76 2.20
CA LEU A 91 21.23 0.65 2.37
C LEU A 91 20.38 0.88 3.60
N ASP A 92 19.08 0.65 3.45
CA ASP A 92 18.12 0.60 4.56
C ASP A 92 17.17 -0.59 4.37
N SER A 93 16.69 -1.16 5.47
CA SER A 93 15.85 -2.36 5.47
C SER A 93 14.53 -2.12 6.21
N PHE A 94 13.44 -2.73 5.72
CA PHE A 94 12.13 -2.66 6.40
C PHE A 94 11.88 -3.91 7.23
N GLY A 95 11.87 -3.76 8.56
CA GLY A 95 11.50 -4.80 9.51
C GLY A 95 10.26 -4.46 10.34
N THR A 96 9.61 -5.48 10.89
CA THR A 96 8.43 -5.35 11.78
C THR A 96 8.80 -5.32 13.27
N ASP A 97 10.09 -5.47 13.63
CA ASP A 97 10.57 -5.42 15.02
C ASP A 97 10.92 -3.98 15.44
N ASP A 98 10.39 -3.55 16.58
CA ASP A 98 10.61 -2.22 17.15
C ASP A 98 12.08 -1.91 17.41
N LYS A 99 12.92 -2.93 17.62
CA LYS A 99 14.38 -2.75 17.80
C LYS A 99 15.10 -2.34 16.51
N GLN A 100 14.63 -2.79 15.35
CA GLN A 100 15.23 -2.47 14.05
C GLN A 100 14.87 -1.05 13.57
N ASN A 101 13.80 -0.45 14.12
CA ASN A 101 13.30 0.87 13.72
C ASN A 101 14.05 2.07 14.30
N THR A 102 15.03 1.86 15.17
CA THR A 102 15.76 2.93 15.87
C THR A 102 16.92 3.53 15.07
N LYS A 103 17.26 2.95 13.90
CA LYS A 103 18.22 3.48 12.93
C LYS A 103 17.55 4.04 11.66
N ARG A 104 16.28 4.45 11.73
CA ARG A 104 15.63 5.15 10.61
C ARG A 104 16.28 6.52 10.46
N GLY A 105 17.34 6.54 9.66
CA GLY A 105 18.20 7.70 9.43
C GLY A 105 17.71 8.57 8.29
N ASP A 106 18.62 9.41 7.81
CA ASP A 106 18.34 10.37 6.74
C ASP A 106 17.84 9.69 5.46
N TYR A 107 18.32 8.47 5.14
CA TYR A 107 17.90 7.71 3.95
C TYR A 107 16.37 7.51 3.84
N PHE A 108 15.67 7.13 4.91
CA PHE A 108 14.21 6.99 4.85
C PHE A 108 13.52 8.35 4.73
N LEU A 109 14.03 9.39 5.41
CA LEU A 109 13.40 10.71 5.39
C LEU A 109 13.64 11.47 4.08
N GLU A 110 14.81 11.31 3.47
CA GLU A 110 15.19 11.85 2.16
C GLU A 110 14.43 11.17 1.02
N SER A 111 13.88 9.98 1.24
CA SER A 111 13.03 9.29 0.25
C SER A 111 11.65 9.92 0.05
N ALA A 112 11.33 11.02 0.76
CA ALA A 112 10.01 11.66 0.70
C ALA A 112 9.67 12.20 -0.70
N ASP A 113 10.66 12.72 -1.43
CA ASP A 113 10.53 13.25 -2.79
C ASP A 113 11.42 12.53 -3.82
N GLN A 114 12.03 11.41 -3.42
CA GLN A 114 12.91 10.58 -4.25
C GLN A 114 12.47 9.11 -4.24
N VAL A 115 13.08 8.31 -5.13
CA VAL A 115 12.90 6.86 -5.15
C VAL A 115 14.12 6.19 -4.55
N HIS A 116 13.92 5.67 -3.35
CA HIS A 116 14.85 4.82 -2.63
C HIS A 116 14.39 3.37 -2.66
N HIS A 117 15.34 2.46 -2.48
CA HIS A 117 15.12 1.03 -2.45
C HIS A 117 15.34 0.51 -1.04
N PHE A 118 14.39 -0.25 -0.53
CA PHE A 118 14.46 -0.78 0.82
C PHE A 118 14.47 -2.30 0.76
N VAL A 119 15.50 -2.89 1.36
CA VAL A 119 15.76 -4.33 1.26
C VAL A 119 15.01 -5.11 2.33
N GLU A 120 14.79 -6.40 2.06
CA GLU A 120 14.41 -7.35 3.10
C GLU A 120 15.60 -7.52 4.07
N PRO A 121 15.37 -7.52 5.39
CA PRO A 121 16.45 -7.72 6.37
C PRO A 121 17.26 -9.01 6.14
N ASP A 122 16.58 -10.06 5.66
CA ASP A 122 17.19 -11.36 5.37
C ASP A 122 18.12 -11.35 4.14
N SER A 123 18.15 -10.26 3.36
CA SER A 123 19.01 -10.09 2.19
C SER A 123 20.31 -9.33 2.49
N LEU A 124 20.53 -8.92 3.74
CA LEU A 124 21.74 -8.23 4.19
C LEU A 124 22.76 -9.20 4.81
N ASP A 125 24.04 -8.85 4.73
CA ASP A 125 25.11 -9.52 5.48
C ASP A 125 24.95 -9.38 7.00
N GLU A 126 25.80 -10.07 7.77
CA GLU A 126 25.72 -10.09 9.24
C GLU A 126 25.86 -8.68 9.87
N ASP A 127 26.56 -7.78 9.19
CA ASP A 127 26.77 -6.39 9.61
C ASP A 127 25.63 -5.46 9.20
N GLY A 128 24.75 -5.89 8.29
CA GLY A 128 23.66 -5.06 7.74
C GLY A 128 24.14 -3.99 6.75
N LEU A 129 25.36 -4.13 6.22
CA LEU A 129 26.04 -3.09 5.42
C LEU A 129 26.05 -3.39 3.93
N ARG A 130 25.85 -4.65 3.53
CA ARG A 130 25.86 -5.06 2.13
C ARG A 130 24.79 -6.10 1.84
N LEU A 131 24.39 -6.19 0.59
CA LEU A 131 23.62 -7.33 0.10
C LEU A 131 24.45 -8.61 0.18
N LYS A 132 23.82 -9.71 0.56
CA LYS A 132 24.44 -11.04 0.51
C LYS A 132 24.87 -11.38 -0.92
N PRO A 133 25.93 -12.19 -1.12
CA PRO A 133 26.45 -12.52 -2.45
C PRO A 133 25.38 -13.02 -3.43
N GLU A 134 24.44 -13.86 -2.97
CA GLU A 134 23.33 -14.39 -3.77
C GLU A 134 22.36 -13.31 -4.28
N ASN A 135 22.29 -12.17 -3.62
CA ASN A 135 21.42 -11.05 -3.98
C ASN A 135 22.14 -9.98 -4.82
N GLN A 136 23.46 -10.04 -4.97
CA GLN A 136 24.21 -9.07 -5.75
C GLN A 136 24.02 -9.24 -7.26
N SER A 137 23.84 -10.49 -7.72
CA SER A 137 23.59 -10.80 -9.14
C SER A 137 22.16 -10.53 -9.59
N ASP A 138 21.21 -10.50 -8.65
CA ASP A 138 19.80 -10.18 -8.90
C ASP A 138 19.26 -9.33 -7.74
N LYS A 139 19.55 -8.03 -7.81
CA LYS A 139 19.17 -7.04 -6.79
C LYS A 139 17.66 -7.00 -6.55
N LEU A 140 16.85 -7.34 -7.55
CA LEU A 140 15.40 -7.30 -7.45
C LEU A 140 14.91 -8.23 -6.33
N THR A 141 15.52 -9.39 -6.18
CA THR A 141 15.14 -10.40 -5.18
C THR A 141 15.40 -9.97 -3.73
N ALA A 142 16.23 -8.94 -3.52
CA ALA A 142 16.52 -8.42 -2.20
C ALA A 142 15.50 -7.40 -1.70
N LEU A 143 14.63 -6.89 -2.57
CA LEU A 143 13.83 -5.70 -2.25
C LEU A 143 12.51 -6.05 -1.56
N ASN A 144 12.24 -5.37 -0.45
CA ASN A 144 10.94 -5.35 0.20
C ASN A 144 10.00 -4.36 -0.52
N LYS A 145 10.50 -3.13 -0.73
CA LYS A 145 9.75 -2.05 -1.39
C LYS A 145 10.65 -1.01 -2.05
N SER A 146 10.06 -0.16 -2.88
CA SER A 146 10.69 1.04 -3.42
C SER A 146 9.73 2.22 -3.36
N GLY A 147 10.23 3.42 -3.07
CA GLY A 147 9.41 4.61 -2.81
C GLY A 147 10.25 5.79 -2.30
N HIS A 148 9.68 6.95 -1.99
CA HIS A 148 8.25 7.21 -1.86
C HIS A 148 7.69 8.13 -2.97
N ALA A 149 8.49 8.45 -3.99
CA ALA A 149 8.13 9.41 -5.05
C ALA A 149 8.07 8.84 -6.47
N LEU A 150 7.76 7.54 -6.65
CA LEU A 150 7.53 6.94 -7.99
C LEU A 150 6.52 7.74 -8.84
N HIS A 151 5.49 8.29 -8.21
CA HIS A 151 4.47 9.13 -8.87
C HIS A 151 5.00 10.49 -9.37
N LEU A 152 6.16 10.96 -8.93
CA LEU A 152 6.79 12.20 -9.42
C LEU A 152 7.75 11.95 -10.60
N MET A 153 8.16 10.70 -10.81
CA MET A 153 9.10 10.33 -11.87
C MET A 153 8.38 10.13 -13.19
N PRO A 154 8.83 10.75 -14.30
CA PRO A 154 8.28 10.48 -15.63
C PRO A 154 8.26 8.98 -15.94
N GLY A 155 7.15 8.49 -16.50
CA GLY A 155 6.97 7.10 -16.89
C GLY A 155 5.66 6.48 -16.38
N ALA A 156 5.58 5.16 -16.45
CA ALA A 156 4.36 4.39 -16.21
C ALA A 156 3.70 4.65 -14.84
N PHE A 157 4.48 4.83 -13.76
CA PHE A 157 3.91 5.13 -12.44
C PHE A 157 3.25 6.51 -12.38
N HIS A 158 3.94 7.54 -12.89
CA HIS A 158 3.38 8.89 -12.98
C HIS A 158 2.15 8.91 -13.89
N ASP A 159 2.25 8.33 -15.08
CA ASP A 159 1.18 8.32 -16.08
C ASP A 159 -0.09 7.61 -15.55
N TYR A 160 0.08 6.48 -14.86
CA TYR A 160 -1.02 5.82 -14.15
C TYR A 160 -1.60 6.73 -13.05
N CYS A 161 -0.75 7.33 -12.23
CA CYS A 161 -1.16 8.16 -11.09
C CYS A 161 -2.00 9.37 -11.51
N ILE A 162 -1.63 10.04 -12.61
CA ILE A 162 -2.35 11.23 -13.10
C ILE A 162 -3.43 10.90 -14.14
N SER A 163 -3.64 9.61 -14.46
CA SER A 163 -4.59 9.17 -15.48
C SER A 163 -6.03 9.58 -15.19
N GLU A 164 -6.82 9.75 -16.25
CA GLU A 164 -8.23 10.13 -16.14
C GLU A 164 -9.04 9.12 -15.32
N LYS A 165 -8.74 7.81 -15.42
CA LYS A 165 -9.42 6.78 -14.63
C LYS A 165 -9.17 6.92 -13.12
N VAL A 166 -7.97 7.31 -12.71
CA VAL A 166 -7.66 7.57 -11.29
C VAL A 166 -8.36 8.84 -10.83
N ARG A 167 -8.30 9.92 -11.62
CA ARG A 167 -8.97 11.20 -11.34
C ARG A 167 -10.48 11.04 -11.21
N SER A 168 -11.10 10.33 -12.16
CA SER A 168 -12.52 10.00 -12.15
C SER A 168 -12.89 9.17 -10.92
N LEU A 169 -12.10 8.15 -10.56
CA LEU A 169 -12.35 7.32 -9.37
C LEU A 169 -12.32 8.15 -8.08
N VAL A 170 -11.28 8.95 -7.85
CA VAL A 170 -11.17 9.73 -6.60
C VAL A 170 -12.23 10.84 -6.53
N THR A 171 -12.62 11.40 -7.66
CA THR A 171 -13.71 12.38 -7.77
C THR A 171 -15.06 11.72 -7.45
N GLU A 172 -15.30 10.51 -7.94
CA GLU A 172 -16.49 9.73 -7.60
C GLU A 172 -16.55 9.38 -6.11
N MET A 173 -15.41 9.11 -5.48
CA MET A 173 -15.29 8.93 -4.02
C MET A 173 -15.36 10.26 -3.24
N GLU A 174 -15.57 11.38 -3.93
CA GLU A 174 -15.83 12.71 -3.38
C GLU A 174 -14.61 13.40 -2.75
N TRP A 175 -13.39 12.98 -3.12
CA TRP A 175 -12.18 13.77 -2.86
C TRP A 175 -12.18 15.00 -3.78
N LYS A 176 -12.24 16.20 -3.19
CA LYS A 176 -12.39 17.46 -3.93
C LYS A 176 -11.10 18.01 -4.53
N ASP A 177 -10.02 17.92 -3.77
CA ASP A 177 -8.68 18.42 -4.14
C ASP A 177 -7.64 17.38 -3.75
N PRO A 178 -7.63 16.21 -4.43
CA PRO A 178 -6.73 15.11 -4.08
C PRO A 178 -5.29 15.47 -4.42
N VAL A 179 -4.40 15.28 -3.44
CA VAL A 179 -2.94 15.32 -3.63
C VAL A 179 -2.37 13.93 -3.38
N VAL A 180 -1.23 13.63 -3.98
CA VAL A 180 -0.54 12.35 -3.82
C VAL A 180 0.70 12.58 -2.97
N PRO A 181 0.67 12.33 -1.66
CA PRO A 181 1.81 12.57 -0.79
C PRO A 181 2.86 11.44 -0.85
N GLN A 182 2.51 10.28 -1.40
CA GLN A 182 3.34 9.08 -1.36
C GLN A 182 2.89 8.06 -2.42
N SER A 183 3.86 7.37 -3.00
CA SER A 183 3.67 6.16 -3.82
C SER A 183 4.75 5.13 -3.49
N MET A 184 4.38 3.85 -3.45
CA MET A 184 5.33 2.75 -3.19
C MET A 184 5.08 1.58 -4.15
N TYR A 185 6.14 0.86 -4.47
CA TYR A 185 6.10 -0.46 -5.07
C TYR A 185 6.43 -1.51 -4.00
N ILE A 186 5.58 -2.53 -3.83
CA ILE A 186 5.79 -3.60 -2.83
C ILE A 186 6.01 -4.91 -3.60
N PHE A 187 7.19 -5.53 -3.43
CA PHE A 187 7.58 -6.67 -4.25
C PHE A 187 7.00 -8.00 -3.79
N LYS A 188 6.81 -8.19 -2.47
CA LYS A 188 6.36 -9.48 -1.89
C LYS A 188 7.19 -10.67 -2.40
N GLN A 189 8.51 -10.59 -2.21
CA GLN A 189 9.44 -11.62 -2.67
C GLN A 189 9.02 -13.03 -2.27
N ALA A 190 9.19 -13.98 -3.19
CA ALA A 190 8.88 -15.37 -2.91
C ALA A 190 9.68 -15.85 -1.69
N ARG A 191 8.99 -16.49 -0.73
CA ARG A 191 9.55 -17.06 0.52
C ARG A 191 10.05 -16.05 1.55
N THR A 192 10.68 -14.96 1.14
CA THR A 192 11.29 -13.94 2.03
C THR A 192 10.41 -12.72 2.26
N GLY A 193 9.36 -12.51 1.46
CA GLY A 193 8.47 -11.36 1.55
C GLY A 193 7.93 -11.13 2.97
N GLY A 194 8.24 -9.94 3.50
CA GLY A 194 7.83 -9.51 4.83
C GLY A 194 6.31 -9.56 5.06
N VAL A 195 5.92 -9.87 6.31
CA VAL A 195 4.52 -9.72 6.76
C VAL A 195 4.29 -8.25 7.06
N VAL A 196 3.18 -7.70 6.57
CA VAL A 196 2.69 -6.39 6.97
C VAL A 196 1.66 -6.60 8.09
N ASN A 197 1.96 -6.10 9.27
CA ASN A 197 1.05 -6.21 10.43
C ASN A 197 -0.20 -5.35 10.23
N SER A 198 -1.28 -5.68 10.94
CA SER A 198 -2.52 -4.87 10.92
C SER A 198 -2.26 -3.42 11.34
N HIS A 199 -2.71 -2.47 10.54
CA HIS A 199 -2.50 -1.04 10.74
C HIS A 199 -3.62 -0.20 10.08
N GLN A 200 -3.57 1.11 10.31
CA GLN A 200 -4.36 2.12 9.59
C GLN A 200 -3.35 3.08 8.96
N ASP A 201 -3.49 3.43 7.68
CA ASP A 201 -2.54 4.34 7.00
C ASP A 201 -2.47 5.71 7.66
N SER A 202 -3.58 6.20 8.22
CA SER A 202 -3.64 7.41 9.06
C SER A 202 -2.74 7.36 10.30
N THR A 203 -2.20 6.19 10.67
CA THR A 203 -1.13 6.09 11.69
C THR A 203 0.12 6.82 11.24
N PHE A 204 0.42 6.79 9.94
CA PHE A 204 1.62 7.36 9.32
C PHE A 204 1.30 8.64 8.53
N LEU A 205 0.18 8.67 7.81
CA LEU A 205 -0.29 9.79 6.99
C LEU A 205 -1.49 10.48 7.66
N PHE A 206 -1.25 11.05 8.84
CA PHE A 206 -2.29 11.66 9.67
C PHE A 206 -2.72 13.04 9.13
N THR A 207 -4.03 13.30 9.11
CA THR A 207 -4.62 14.57 8.64
C THR A 207 -5.57 15.18 9.67
N THR A 208 -5.81 16.50 9.57
CA THR A 208 -6.75 17.25 10.45
C THR A 208 -7.61 18.19 9.60
N PRO A 209 -8.83 18.55 10.04
CA PRO A 209 -9.52 18.13 11.27
C PRO A 209 -10.13 16.72 11.21
N ARG A 210 -10.09 16.06 10.05
CA ARG A 210 -10.58 14.69 9.83
C ARG A 210 -9.56 13.90 9.04
N GLN A 211 -9.63 12.58 9.13
CA GLN A 211 -8.80 11.71 8.30
C GLN A 211 -9.28 11.74 6.84
N SER A 212 -8.38 12.12 5.94
CA SER A 212 -8.63 12.21 4.49
C SER A 212 -7.68 11.36 3.64
N CYS A 213 -6.89 10.49 4.27
CA CYS A 213 -5.99 9.59 3.57
C CYS A 213 -6.79 8.51 2.82
N LEU A 214 -6.62 8.42 1.51
CA LEU A 214 -7.14 7.35 0.66
C LEU A 214 -5.96 6.51 0.16
N GLY A 215 -6.00 5.21 0.41
CA GLY A 215 -5.05 4.26 -0.17
C GLY A 215 -5.58 3.71 -1.50
N LEU A 216 -4.80 3.86 -2.57
CA LEU A 216 -5.02 3.12 -3.82
C LEU A 216 -3.97 2.02 -3.92
N TRP A 217 -4.42 0.77 -3.85
CA TRP A 217 -3.56 -0.40 -3.99
C TRP A 217 -3.88 -1.10 -5.31
N LEU A 218 -2.88 -1.25 -6.18
CA LEU A 218 -3.00 -1.92 -7.47
C LEU A 218 -2.21 -3.23 -7.46
N ALA A 219 -2.89 -4.34 -7.78
CA ALA A 219 -2.24 -5.61 -8.05
C ALA A 219 -1.51 -5.54 -9.41
N LEU A 220 -0.19 -5.63 -9.41
CA LEU A 220 0.61 -5.79 -10.63
C LEU A 220 0.82 -7.25 -11.03
N ASP A 221 0.63 -8.15 -10.05
CA ASP A 221 0.57 -9.60 -10.18
C ASP A 221 -0.63 -10.11 -9.36
N ASP A 222 -1.14 -11.29 -9.68
CA ASP A 222 -2.27 -11.89 -8.96
C ASP A 222 -2.01 -11.99 -7.46
N ALA A 223 -2.86 -11.37 -6.65
CA ALA A 223 -2.79 -11.45 -5.19
C ALA A 223 -3.70 -12.57 -4.66
N THR A 224 -3.07 -13.60 -4.09
CA THR A 224 -3.72 -14.84 -3.65
C THR A 224 -3.44 -15.13 -2.18
N LEU A 225 -4.14 -16.12 -1.63
CA LEU A 225 -3.90 -16.62 -0.28
C LEU A 225 -2.50 -17.24 -0.11
N ASP A 226 -1.82 -17.60 -1.20
CA ASP A 226 -0.51 -18.23 -1.18
C ASP A 226 0.66 -17.24 -1.23
N ASN A 227 0.45 -16.06 -1.80
CA ASN A 227 1.50 -15.05 -1.98
C ASN A 227 1.25 -13.76 -1.16
N GLY A 228 0.26 -13.77 -0.27
CA GLY A 228 0.04 -12.73 0.71
C GLY A 228 -0.84 -11.59 0.22
N CYS A 229 -2.03 -11.91 -0.29
CA CYS A 229 -3.09 -10.96 -0.57
C CYS A 229 -3.46 -10.11 0.66
N LEU A 230 -4.15 -9.00 0.41
CA LEU A 230 -4.65 -8.13 1.47
C LEU A 230 -5.74 -8.79 2.31
N TRP A 231 -5.78 -8.38 3.57
CA TRP A 231 -6.86 -8.69 4.51
C TRP A 231 -7.36 -7.38 5.09
N VAL A 232 -8.67 -7.15 5.03
CA VAL A 232 -9.32 -5.95 5.54
C VAL A 232 -10.36 -6.36 6.57
N ARG A 233 -10.48 -5.58 7.66
CA ARG A 233 -11.63 -5.68 8.57
C ARG A 233 -12.70 -4.69 8.09
N PRO A 234 -13.82 -5.15 7.50
CA PRO A 234 -14.86 -4.26 7.02
C PRO A 234 -15.37 -3.32 8.13
N LYS A 235 -15.77 -2.12 7.74
CA LYS A 235 -16.31 -1.06 8.62
C LYS A 235 -15.34 -0.50 9.67
N SER A 236 -14.09 -0.97 9.71
CA SER A 236 -13.09 -0.54 10.71
C SER A 236 -12.62 0.91 10.53
N HIS A 237 -12.88 1.53 9.38
CA HIS A 237 -12.64 2.95 9.13
C HIS A 237 -13.53 3.88 9.97
N ASN A 238 -14.62 3.38 10.55
CA ASN A 238 -15.46 4.12 11.50
C ASN A 238 -14.82 4.25 12.89
N GLU A 239 -13.74 3.52 13.16
CA GLU A 239 -13.01 3.62 14.42
C GLU A 239 -11.99 4.76 14.38
N ALA A 240 -11.73 5.35 15.54
CA ALA A 240 -10.65 6.33 15.66
C ALA A 240 -9.29 5.71 15.31
N THR A 241 -8.39 6.54 14.76
CA THR A 241 -7.01 6.15 14.52
C THR A 241 -6.34 5.73 15.83
N ARG A 242 -5.90 4.48 15.92
CA ARG A 242 -5.45 3.87 17.19
C ARG A 242 -4.06 4.32 17.63
N ARG A 243 -3.20 4.71 16.69
CA ARG A 243 -1.82 5.15 16.91
C ARG A 243 -1.51 6.29 15.95
N GLN A 244 -0.63 7.20 16.34
CA GLN A 244 -0.14 8.24 15.45
C GLN A 244 1.38 8.33 15.59
N TYR A 245 2.10 8.16 14.49
CA TYR A 245 3.54 8.37 14.44
C TYR A 245 3.77 9.88 14.24
N LYS A 246 4.49 10.49 15.18
CA LYS A 246 4.85 11.90 15.13
C LYS A 246 6.35 12.01 15.03
N ARG A 247 6.85 12.96 14.23
CA ARG A 247 8.26 13.32 14.25
C ARG A 247 8.65 13.71 15.68
N ASN A 248 9.78 13.19 16.13
CA ASN A 248 10.30 13.53 17.44
C ASN A 248 10.85 14.96 17.39
N THR A 249 10.17 15.88 18.08
CA THR A 249 10.50 17.32 18.09
C THR A 249 11.92 17.60 18.59
N LYS A 250 12.53 16.69 19.36
CA LYS A 250 13.92 16.82 19.82
C LYS A 250 14.94 16.77 18.67
N TYR A 251 14.66 16.04 17.59
CA TYR A 251 15.59 15.83 16.47
C TYR A 251 15.23 16.65 15.22
N PHE A 252 13.98 17.10 15.11
CA PHE A 252 13.45 17.75 13.92
C PHE A 252 12.73 19.07 14.26
N GLY A 253 13.29 19.85 15.19
CA GLY A 253 12.66 21.06 15.74
C GLY A 253 11.87 21.85 14.70
N LEU A 254 10.58 22.06 14.99
CA LEU A 254 9.72 23.02 14.29
C LEU A 254 9.76 24.35 15.05
#